data_AF-A0A0A2KUN8-F1
#
_entry.id   AF-A0A0A2KUN8-F1
#
_cell.length_a   1.000
_cell.length_b   1.000
_cell.length_c   1.000
_cell.angle_alpha   90.00
_cell.angle_beta   90.00
_cell.angle_gamma   90.00
#
_symmetry.space_group_name_H-M   'P 1'
#
loop_
_entity.id
_entity.type
_entity.pdbx_description
1 polymer ?
#
loop_
_entity_poly.entity_id
_entity_poly.type
_entity_poly.pdbx_seq_one_letter_code
_entity_poly.pdbx_strand_id
1 'polypeptide(L)'
;MNKYIKFHNDPHTAEKIEVLIGPEVLPTLREYVDDVNIPVKFRGRLQFTNGMLPDLDDIVQQLLNSDSATPLPPGPLEWIQGPHGRRTALAVGSKASSERSNVIAILDEFG
;
A
#
# COMPACT_ATOMS: atom_id res chain seq x y z
N MET A 1 -7.66 -7.96 30.83
CA MET A 1 -8.03 -9.01 29.86
C MET A 1 -9.53 -8.95 29.61
N ASN A 2 -9.98 -8.15 28.63
CA ASN A 2 -11.41 -8.05 28.31
C ASN A 2 -11.83 -9.24 27.43
N LYS A 3 -12.87 -9.95 27.90
CA LYS A 3 -13.24 -11.32 27.55
C LYS A 3 -14.20 -11.44 26.36
N TYR A 4 -14.30 -10.44 25.48
CA TYR A 4 -15.39 -10.40 24.48
C TYR A 4 -15.02 -9.68 23.17
N ILE A 5 -14.14 -10.27 22.36
CA ILE A 5 -14.17 -10.06 20.91
C ILE A 5 -14.05 -11.44 20.26
N LYS A 6 -15.17 -12.01 19.81
CA LYS A 6 -15.18 -13.25 19.02
C LYS A 6 -14.94 -12.87 17.56
N PHE A 7 -13.70 -12.96 17.10
CA PHE A 7 -13.37 -12.90 15.68
C PHE A 7 -13.73 -14.24 15.04
N HIS A 8 -14.67 -14.25 14.08
CA HIS A 8 -14.92 -15.41 13.22
C HIS A 8 -13.95 -15.36 12.03
N ASN A 9 -12.65 -15.45 12.33
CA ASN A 9 -11.60 -15.50 11.33
C ASN A 9 -11.06 -16.93 11.24
N ASP A 10 -10.67 -17.34 10.05
CA ASP A 10 -9.86 -18.55 9.85
C ASP A 10 -8.62 -18.52 10.78
N PRO A 11 -8.17 -19.66 11.35
CA PRO A 11 -7.06 -19.71 12.29
C PRO A 11 -5.80 -18.97 11.82
N HIS A 12 -5.43 -19.05 10.53
CA HIS A 12 -4.25 -18.37 10.01
C HIS A 12 -4.39 -16.85 9.97
N THR A 13 -5.63 -16.34 9.91
CA THR A 13 -5.92 -14.91 9.98
C THR A 13 -6.01 -14.46 11.44
N ALA A 14 -6.58 -15.29 12.31
CA ALA A 14 -6.66 -15.01 13.75
C ALA A 14 -5.27 -14.86 14.39
N GLU A 15 -4.29 -15.66 13.95
CA GLU A 15 -2.89 -15.58 14.39
C GLU A 15 -2.19 -14.24 14.04
N LYS A 16 -2.69 -13.49 13.06
CA LYS A 16 -2.08 -12.24 12.56
C LYS A 16 -2.75 -10.98 13.09
N ILE A 17 -3.77 -11.10 13.94
CA ILE A 17 -4.54 -9.96 14.46
C ILE A 17 -4.17 -9.72 15.92
N GLU A 18 -3.66 -8.53 16.19
CA GLU A 18 -3.39 -8.06 17.54
C GLU A 18 -4.48 -7.08 18.00
N VAL A 19 -5.03 -7.31 19.20
CA VAL A 19 -6.02 -6.43 19.82
C VAL A 19 -5.35 -5.72 20.98
N LEU A 20 -5.08 -4.42 20.78
CA LEU A 20 -4.33 -3.59 21.72
C LEU A 20 -5.26 -2.62 22.44
N ILE A 21 -4.91 -2.29 23.69
CA ILE A 21 -5.49 -1.10 24.35
C ILE A 21 -4.70 0.15 24.00
N GLY A 22 -5.32 1.34 24.12
CA GLY A 22 -4.74 2.61 23.67
C GLY A 22 -3.26 2.86 24.04
N PRO A 23 -2.81 2.60 25.29
CA PRO A 23 -1.40 2.76 25.68
C PRO A 23 -0.41 1.84 24.98
N GLU A 24 -0.86 0.68 24.49
CA GLU A 24 -0.02 -0.34 23.84
C GLU A 24 0.16 -0.07 22.34
N VAL A 25 -0.73 0.72 21.72
CA VAL A 25 -0.74 0.94 20.26
C VAL A 25 0.59 1.44 19.71
N LEU A 26 1.14 2.54 20.24
CA LEU A 26 2.38 3.11 19.70
C LEU A 26 3.60 2.21 19.93
N PRO A 27 3.83 1.65 21.14
CA PRO A 27 4.90 0.67 21.36
C PRO A 27 4.85 -0.49 20.36
N THR A 28 3.69 -1.11 20.18
CA THR A 28 3.54 -2.24 19.26
C THR A 28 3.74 -1.83 17.79
N LEU A 29 3.21 -0.69 17.35
CA LEU A 29 3.44 -0.23 15.98
C LEU A 29 4.93 -0.02 15.68
N ARG A 30 5.72 0.45 16.65
CA ARG A 30 7.16 0.66 16.50
C ARG A 30 7.97 -0.62 16.40
N GLU A 31 7.40 -1.78 16.71
CA GLU A 31 8.06 -3.08 16.48
C GLU A 31 8.08 -3.45 15.00
N TYR A 32 7.16 -2.89 14.20
CA TYR A 32 6.94 -3.28 12.81
C TYR A 32 7.03 -2.12 11.81
N VAL A 33 6.89 -0.87 12.26
CA VAL A 33 6.80 0.32 11.40
C VAL A 33 7.70 1.41 11.95
N ASP A 34 8.52 2.01 11.09
CA ASP A 34 9.34 3.16 11.47
C ASP A 34 8.48 4.34 11.95
N ASP A 35 8.95 5.04 12.99
CA ASP A 35 8.22 6.15 13.64
C ASP A 35 7.81 7.28 12.66
N VAL A 36 8.60 7.46 11.60
CA VAL A 36 8.35 8.42 10.51
C VAL A 36 7.13 8.06 9.66
N ASN A 37 6.79 6.77 9.59
CA ASN A 37 5.69 6.21 8.80
C ASN A 37 4.42 5.98 9.63
N ILE A 38 4.45 6.25 10.94
CA ILE A 38 3.29 6.14 11.84
C ILE A 38 2.52 7.47 11.91
N PRO A 39 1.19 7.49 11.65
CA PRO A 39 0.38 8.71 11.76
C PRO A 39 0.44 9.42 13.13
N VAL A 40 0.40 10.75 13.12
CA VAL A 40 0.37 11.58 14.36
C VAL A 40 -0.80 11.26 15.30
N LYS A 41 -1.94 10.77 14.77
CA LYS A 41 -3.08 10.33 15.60
C LYS A 41 -2.73 9.14 16.51
N PHE A 42 -1.73 8.36 16.13
CA PHE A 42 -1.15 7.27 16.92
C PHE A 42 0.14 7.69 17.63
N ARG A 43 0.43 9.00 17.71
CA ARG A 43 1.64 9.59 18.32
C ARG A 43 2.96 9.31 17.57
N GLY A 44 2.89 8.92 16.29
CA GLY A 44 4.04 8.89 15.38
C GLY A 44 4.33 10.26 14.75
N ARG A 45 5.06 10.30 13.63
CA ARG A 45 5.49 11.55 12.96
C ARG A 45 4.86 11.80 11.58
N LEU A 46 4.13 10.84 11.01
CA LEU A 46 3.51 10.99 9.70
C LEU A 46 2.30 11.94 9.78
N GLN A 47 2.37 13.06 9.06
CA GLN A 47 1.28 14.02 8.91
C GLN A 47 0.27 13.55 7.86
N PHE A 48 -0.46 12.48 8.17
CA PHE A 48 -1.43 11.90 7.25
C PHE A 48 -2.65 12.80 7.01
N THR A 49 -3.09 12.90 5.75
CA THR A 49 -4.37 13.49 5.35
C THR A 49 -5.16 12.51 4.47
N ASN A 50 -6.50 12.59 4.54
CA ASN A 50 -7.34 11.73 3.71
C ASN A 50 -7.07 11.99 2.22
N GLY A 51 -6.84 10.93 1.45
CA GLY A 51 -6.51 11.03 0.02
C GLY A 51 -5.04 11.37 -0.26
N MET A 52 -4.18 11.45 0.76
CA MET A 52 -2.73 11.50 0.58
C MET A 52 -2.26 10.27 -0.20
N LEU A 53 -1.47 10.50 -1.26
CA LEU A 53 -0.83 9.41 -2.00
C LEU A 53 0.23 8.75 -1.11
N PRO A 54 0.43 7.42 -1.21
CA PRO A 54 1.49 6.75 -0.47
C PRO A 54 2.85 7.28 -0.92
N ASP A 55 3.76 7.42 0.05
CA ASP A 55 5.19 7.52 -0.23
C ASP A 55 5.70 6.11 -0.54
N LEU A 56 6.17 5.89 -1.77
CA LEU A 56 6.61 4.58 -2.24
C LEU A 56 8.07 4.40 -1.88
N ASP A 57 8.49 3.20 -1.49
CA ASP A 57 9.92 2.94 -1.31
C ASP A 57 10.68 2.98 -2.65
N ASP A 58 11.99 3.18 -2.58
CA ASP A 58 12.86 3.35 -3.74
C ASP A 58 12.77 2.19 -4.74
N ILE A 59 12.57 0.96 -4.27
CA ILE A 59 12.47 -0.22 -5.12
C ILE A 59 11.17 -0.17 -5.90
N VAL A 60 10.04 0.09 -5.23
CA VAL A 60 8.74 0.23 -5.90
C VAL A 60 8.74 1.40 -6.89
N GLN A 61 9.34 2.54 -6.52
CA GLN A 61 9.53 3.68 -7.41
C GLN A 61 10.28 3.28 -8.68
N GLN A 62 11.43 2.61 -8.54
CA GLN A 62 12.24 2.13 -9.66
C GLN A 62 11.46 1.16 -10.55
N LEU A 63 10.76 0.20 -9.95
CA LEU A 63 9.99 -0.80 -10.69
C LEU A 63 8.83 -0.20 -11.48
N LEU A 64 8.22 0.85 -10.95
CA LEU A 64 7.11 1.55 -11.60
C LEU A 64 7.57 2.68 -12.51
N ASN A 65 8.88 2.91 -12.65
CA ASN A 65 9.45 4.08 -13.32
C ASN A 65 8.80 5.38 -12.83
N SER A 66 8.60 5.50 -11.51
CA SER A 66 7.96 6.64 -10.89
C SER A 66 8.92 7.32 -9.91
N ASP A 67 8.92 8.65 -9.91
CA ASP A 67 9.63 9.47 -8.94
C ASP A 67 8.83 10.76 -8.63
N SER A 68 9.41 11.68 -7.87
CA SER A 68 8.77 12.98 -7.58
C SER A 68 8.51 13.85 -8.82
N ALA A 69 9.28 13.68 -9.89
CA ALA A 69 9.09 14.39 -11.17
C ALA A 69 8.10 13.67 -12.10
N THR A 70 7.93 12.37 -11.91
CA THR A 70 7.10 11.44 -12.70
C THR A 70 6.20 10.62 -11.76
N PRO A 71 5.24 11.27 -11.09
CA PRO A 71 4.35 10.57 -10.17
C PRO A 71 3.44 9.60 -10.92
N LEU A 72 2.99 8.55 -10.22
CA LEU A 72 1.95 7.66 -10.74
C LEU A 72 0.72 8.46 -11.19
N PRO A 73 0.10 8.10 -12.32
CA PRO A 73 -1.09 8.80 -12.78
C PRO A 73 -2.26 8.57 -11.82
N PRO A 74 -3.13 9.57 -11.64
CA PRO A 74 -4.28 9.44 -10.76
C PRO A 74 -5.29 8.43 -11.31
N GLY A 75 -6.11 7.84 -10.43
CA GLY A 75 -7.15 6.88 -10.79
C GLY A 75 -6.68 5.42 -10.75
N PRO A 76 -7.48 4.48 -11.25
CA PRO A 76 -7.20 3.05 -11.09
C PRO A 76 -5.98 2.63 -11.92
N LEU A 77 -5.16 1.79 -11.28
CA LEU A 77 -4.05 1.07 -11.87
C LEU A 77 -4.37 -0.44 -11.84
N GLU A 78 -4.05 -1.13 -12.92
CA GLU A 78 -4.30 -2.58 -13.06
C GLU A 78 -3.02 -3.31 -13.45
N TRP A 79 -2.85 -4.52 -12.92
CA TRP A 79 -1.80 -5.44 -13.34
C TRP A 79 -2.34 -6.43 -14.36
N ILE A 80 -1.73 -6.48 -15.54
CA ILE A 80 -1.98 -7.51 -16.54
C ILE A 80 -0.84 -8.52 -16.52
N GLN A 81 -1.19 -9.80 -16.41
CA GLN A 81 -0.22 -10.89 -16.54
C GLN A 81 -0.04 -11.25 -18.02
N GLY A 82 1.20 -11.12 -18.50
CA GLY A 82 1.63 -11.56 -19.81
C GLY A 82 2.24 -12.97 -19.77
N PRO A 83 2.67 -13.48 -20.95
CA PRO A 83 3.40 -14.74 -21.04
C PRO A 83 4.69 -14.72 -20.20
N HIS A 84 5.14 -15.90 -19.76
CA HIS A 84 6.41 -16.07 -19.04
C HIS A 84 6.54 -15.21 -17.77
N GLY A 85 5.45 -15.08 -17.00
CA GLY A 85 5.48 -14.39 -15.71
C GLY A 85 5.57 -12.86 -15.79
N ARG A 86 5.75 -12.28 -16.99
CA ARG A 86 5.79 -10.83 -17.20
C ARG A 86 4.51 -10.17 -16.68
N ARG A 87 4.66 -9.02 -16.02
CA ARG A 87 3.53 -8.21 -15.51
C ARG A 87 3.62 -6.79 -16.06
N THR A 88 2.48 -6.27 -16.53
CA THR A 88 2.38 -4.90 -17.03
C THR A 88 1.45 -4.12 -16.12
N ALA A 89 1.91 -2.99 -15.58
CA ALA A 89 1.05 -2.01 -14.91
C ALA A 89 0.42 -1.10 -15.95
N LEU A 90 -0.92 -0.99 -15.93
CA LEU A 90 -1.68 -0.07 -16.77
C LEU A 90 -2.41 0.96 -15.93
N ALA A 91 -2.43 2.21 -16.38
CA ALA A 91 -3.41 3.19 -15.93
C ALA A 91 -4.66 3.12 -16.80
N VAL A 92 -5.76 2.67 -16.18
CA VAL A 92 -7.04 2.37 -16.84
C VAL A 92 -8.14 3.36 -16.43
N GLY A 93 -9.29 3.33 -17.10
CA GLY A 93 -10.43 4.21 -16.83
C GLY A 93 -10.62 5.28 -17.91
N SER A 94 -11.00 6.50 -17.54
CA SER A 94 -11.21 7.59 -18.51
C SER A 94 -10.43 8.85 -18.12
N LYS A 95 -9.84 9.52 -19.11
CA LYS A 95 -9.22 10.85 -18.98
C LYS A 95 -9.83 11.77 -20.02
N ALA A 96 -10.34 12.93 -19.58
CA ALA A 96 -10.98 13.92 -20.47
C ALA A 96 -12.07 13.31 -21.40
N SER A 97 -12.91 12.44 -20.83
CA SER A 97 -14.01 11.76 -21.54
C SER A 97 -13.60 10.70 -22.58
N SER A 98 -12.31 10.35 -22.65
CA SER A 98 -11.81 9.25 -23.48
C SER A 98 -11.29 8.12 -22.60
N GLU A 99 -11.53 6.87 -23.00
CA GLU A 99 -10.97 5.69 -22.35
C GLU A 99 -9.43 5.73 -22.40
N ARG A 100 -8.78 5.29 -21.32
CA ARG A 100 -7.32 5.19 -21.22
C ARG A 100 -6.90 3.76 -20.86
N SER A 101 -5.76 3.35 -21.40
CA SER A 101 -5.08 2.09 -21.07
C SER A 101 -3.56 2.26 -21.25
N ASN A 102 -2.99 3.22 -20.52
CA ASN A 102 -1.59 3.61 -20.70
C ASN A 102 -0.67 2.69 -19.90
N VAL A 103 0.39 2.16 -20.53
CA VAL A 103 1.42 1.39 -19.84
C VAL A 103 2.24 2.30 -18.92
N ILE A 104 2.36 1.89 -17.66
CA ILE A 104 3.14 2.57 -16.61
C ILE A 104 4.49 1.88 -16.43
N ALA A 105 4.48 0.56 -16.33
CA ALA A 105 5.69 -0.24 -16.19
C ALA A 105 5.48 -1.65 -16.72
N ILE A 106 6.59 -2.29 -17.12
CA ILE A 106 6.64 -3.69 -17.47
C ILE A 106 7.70 -4.31 -16.56
N LEU A 107 7.29 -5.29 -15.77
CA LEU A 107 8.16 -6.10 -14.93
C LEU A 107 8.32 -7.45 -15.59
N ASP A 108 9.56 -7.79 -15.91
CA ASP A 108 9.92 -9.16 -16.22
C ASP A 108 9.94 -10.00 -14.94
N GLU A 109 9.83 -11.32 -15.08
CA GLU A 109 9.94 -12.22 -13.94
C GLU A 109 11.24 -11.93 -13.19
N PHE A 110 11.13 -11.61 -11.90
CA PHE A 110 12.28 -11.52 -11.01
C PHE A 110 12.87 -12.92 -10.89
N GLY A 111 13.98 -13.16 -11.60
CA GLY A 111 14.87 -14.28 -11.32
C GLY A 111 15.54 -14.12 -9.96
#